data_AF-A0A078F8B9-F1
#
_entry.id   AF-A0A078F8B9-F1
#
_cell.length_a   1.000
_cell.length_b   1.000
_cell.length_c   1.000
_cell.angle_alpha   90.00
_cell.angle_beta   90.00
_cell.angle_gamma   90.00
#
_symmetry.space_group_name_H-M   'P 1'
#
loop_
_entity.id
_entity.type
_entity.pdbx_description
1 polymer ?
#
loop_
_entity_poly.entity_id
_entity_poly.type
_entity_poly.pdbx_seq_one_letter_code
_entity_poly.pdbx_strand_id
1 'polypeptide(L)'
;MAGHKIETGHEDTVHDVQMDYYGKRVATASSDCTIKITGVSNNGASQHLATLTGHRGPVWEVAWAHPKFGSMLASCSYDGQVILWKEGSQNQWTQAHVFTDHKTSVSSIAWAPYELGLSLACGSSDGNISVFTGRGDGGWDTTKIDQAHPVGVTSVSWAPSTAPGALVSSGLLDPVYKLASGGCDNTVKVWKLSNGSWKMDCFPALQKHSDWVRDVAWAPNLGLPKSTIASGSQDGKVVIWTVGKEGEQWEGKVLNDFKAPVWRVSWSLTGNLLAVSDGNNNVTVWKEAVDGEWQQTAKHLWKKFKEVAKFEEAKEESKDASQAAGLLEKLTVEEKEEKPVEKVASAEAEKAVEEKKTKESVPSA
;
A
#
# COMPACT_ATOMS: atom_id res chain seq x y z
N MET A 1 -0.58 -22.06 0.83
CA MET A 1 0.79 -21.90 1.36
C MET A 1 0.67 -21.48 2.80
N ALA A 2 1.31 -22.20 3.73
CA ALA A 2 1.40 -21.77 5.13
C ALA A 2 2.10 -20.41 5.18
N GLY A 3 1.62 -19.51 6.04
CA GLY A 3 2.29 -18.23 6.26
C GLY A 3 3.61 -18.50 6.97
N HIS A 4 4.69 -17.86 6.53
CA HIS A 4 5.98 -17.99 7.17
C HIS A 4 6.22 -16.79 8.10
N LYS A 5 6.38 -17.05 9.40
CA LYS A 5 6.71 -16.02 10.39
C LYS A 5 8.19 -15.67 10.27
N ILE A 6 8.48 -14.38 10.06
CA ILE A 6 9.85 -13.86 10.05
C ILE A 6 10.02 -13.01 11.30
N GLU A 7 10.99 -13.38 12.13
CA GLU A 7 11.38 -12.52 13.25
C GLU A 7 12.32 -11.44 12.74
N THR A 8 11.89 -10.18 12.89
CA THR A 8 12.64 -9.04 12.38
C THR A 8 13.83 -8.68 13.26
N GLY A 9 13.81 -9.08 14.53
CA GLY A 9 14.88 -8.79 15.50
C GLY A 9 15.02 -7.30 15.83
N HIS A 10 13.93 -6.52 15.69
CA HIS A 10 13.85 -5.14 16.15
C HIS A 10 13.55 -5.07 17.65
N GLU A 11 14.06 -4.03 18.30
CA GLU A 11 13.84 -3.80 19.74
C GLU A 11 12.54 -3.03 20.02
N ASP A 12 12.00 -2.35 19.00
CA ASP A 12 10.80 -1.53 19.09
C ASP A 12 9.85 -1.80 17.89
N THR A 13 8.69 -1.15 17.91
CA THR A 13 7.63 -1.25 16.92
C THR A 13 8.13 -1.04 15.50
N VAL A 14 7.71 -1.94 14.60
CA VAL A 14 7.98 -1.85 13.17
C VAL A 14 6.90 -1.00 12.53
N HIS A 15 7.30 0.06 11.83
CA HIS A 15 6.38 0.99 11.16
C HIS A 15 6.09 0.59 9.74
N ASP A 16 7.08 0.03 9.04
CA ASP A 16 6.94 -0.33 7.63
C ASP A 16 7.78 -1.56 7.26
N VAL A 17 7.31 -2.26 6.23
CA VAL A 17 7.93 -3.46 5.69
C VAL A 17 7.73 -3.50 4.18
N GLN A 18 8.83 -3.63 3.45
CA GLN A 18 8.79 -3.73 2.01
C GLN A 18 9.71 -4.83 1.47
N MET A 19 9.18 -5.64 0.55
CA MET A 19 9.97 -6.62 -0.19
C MET A 19 10.70 -5.96 -1.36
N ASP A 20 11.85 -6.52 -1.72
CA ASP A 20 12.54 -6.17 -2.95
C ASP A 20 11.75 -6.61 -4.18
N TYR A 21 12.14 -6.10 -5.35
CA TYR A 21 11.48 -6.40 -6.62
C TYR A 21 11.42 -7.90 -6.95
N TYR A 22 12.37 -8.69 -6.44
CA TYR A 22 12.46 -10.13 -6.70
C TYR A 22 11.82 -11.00 -5.60
N GLY A 23 11.33 -10.41 -4.51
CA GLY A 23 10.78 -11.15 -3.37
C GLY A 23 11.80 -11.99 -2.59
N LYS A 24 13.09 -11.67 -2.68
CA LYS A 24 14.20 -12.37 -2.02
C LYS A 24 14.71 -11.65 -0.78
N ARG A 25 14.38 -10.37 -0.62
CA ARG A 25 14.82 -9.55 0.51
C ARG A 25 13.66 -8.74 1.04
N VAL A 26 13.65 -8.55 2.34
CA VAL A 26 12.68 -7.72 3.06
C VAL A 26 13.45 -6.67 3.83
N ALA A 27 13.05 -5.41 3.65
CA ALA A 27 13.51 -4.31 4.49
C ALA A 27 12.42 -4.01 5.52
N THR A 28 12.82 -3.83 6.78
CA THR A 28 11.93 -3.44 7.88
C THR A 28 12.44 -2.17 8.53
N ALA A 29 11.54 -1.21 8.76
CA ALA A 29 11.83 0.05 9.44
C ALA A 29 11.15 0.10 10.81
N SER A 30 11.88 0.55 11.83
CA SER A 30 11.42 0.53 13.21
C SER A 30 11.65 1.86 13.94
N SER A 31 10.93 2.04 15.05
CA SER A 31 11.18 3.06 16.07
C SER A 31 12.56 2.97 16.70
N ASP A 32 13.25 1.81 16.63
CA ASP A 32 14.61 1.63 17.15
C ASP A 32 15.71 2.38 16.34
N CYS A 33 15.30 3.23 15.40
CA CYS A 33 16.15 4.03 14.51
C CYS A 33 17.01 3.20 13.55
N THR A 34 16.72 1.89 13.41
CA THR A 34 17.42 0.99 12.50
C THR A 34 16.52 0.51 11.38
N ILE A 35 17.15 0.14 10.27
CA ILE A 35 16.50 -0.61 9.19
C ILE A 35 17.20 -1.96 9.11
N LYS A 36 16.45 -3.05 9.12
CA LYS A 36 17.01 -4.40 8.99
C LYS A 36 16.65 -4.96 7.62
N ILE A 37 17.61 -5.62 7.01
CA ILE A 37 17.45 -6.31 5.73
C ILE A 37 17.59 -7.80 5.99
N THR A 38 16.53 -8.53 5.68
CA THR A 38 16.44 -9.97 5.87
C THR A 38 16.26 -10.65 4.52
N GLY A 39 17.13 -11.62 4.23
CA GLY A 39 17.01 -12.49 3.08
C GLY A 39 15.92 -13.52 3.34
N VAL A 40 15.01 -13.66 2.38
CA VAL A 40 13.91 -14.62 2.42
C VAL A 40 14.12 -15.64 1.31
N SER A 41 14.15 -16.90 1.70
CA SER A 41 14.27 -18.02 0.78
C SER A 41 12.93 -18.75 0.64
N ASN A 42 12.69 -19.35 -0.53
CA ASN A 42 11.46 -20.07 -0.86
C ASN A 42 11.14 -21.24 0.10
N ASN A 43 12.13 -21.72 0.84
CA ASN A 43 11.96 -22.77 1.85
C ASN A 43 11.49 -22.24 3.22
N GLY A 44 11.16 -20.95 3.34
CA GLY A 44 10.84 -20.34 4.64
C GLY A 44 12.06 -20.29 5.55
N ALA A 45 13.27 -20.13 5.00
CA ALA A 45 14.40 -19.71 5.81
C ALA A 45 14.52 -18.20 5.70
N SER A 46 14.61 -17.53 6.84
CA SER A 46 14.96 -16.12 6.93
C SER A 46 16.37 -15.97 7.48
N GLN A 47 17.15 -15.07 6.89
CA GLN A 47 18.51 -14.78 7.33
C GLN A 47 18.70 -13.28 7.41
N HIS A 48 19.11 -12.77 8.57
CA HIS A 48 19.52 -11.38 8.71
C HIS A 48 20.76 -11.11 7.84
N LEU A 49 20.65 -10.18 6.89
CA LEU A 49 21.72 -9.82 5.96
C LEU A 49 22.48 -8.58 6.44
N ALA A 50 21.76 -7.54 6.86
CA ALA A 50 22.37 -6.27 7.26
C ALA A 50 21.46 -5.48 8.21
N THR A 51 22.09 -4.73 9.12
CA THR A 51 21.43 -3.66 9.90
C THR A 51 22.00 -2.33 9.43
N LEU A 52 21.12 -1.43 9.00
CA LEU A 52 21.45 -0.08 8.57
C LEU A 52 21.22 0.87 9.75
N THR A 53 22.29 1.54 10.16
CA THR A 53 22.28 2.52 11.25
C THR A 53 22.71 3.87 10.71
N GLY A 54 21.93 4.92 10.96
CA GLY A 54 22.25 6.26 10.46
C GLY A 54 21.24 7.33 10.83
N HIS A 55 19.96 6.94 10.96
CA HIS A 55 18.92 7.83 11.44
C HIS A 55 19.06 8.14 12.94
N ARG A 56 18.61 9.33 13.32
CA ARG A 56 18.60 9.81 14.73
C ARG A 56 17.23 9.75 15.38
N GLY A 57 16.23 9.24 14.66
CA GLY A 57 14.87 9.06 15.16
C GLY A 57 14.16 7.88 14.47
N PRO A 58 12.91 7.59 14.90
CA PRO A 58 12.09 6.53 14.32
C PRO A 58 12.05 6.58 12.79
N VAL A 59 12.23 5.43 12.14
CA VAL A 59 12.16 5.31 10.69
C VAL A 59 10.73 4.97 10.30
N TRP A 60 10.10 5.79 9.46
CA TRP A 60 8.68 5.69 9.15
C TRP A 60 8.37 4.78 7.97
N GLU A 61 9.15 4.88 6.90
CA GLU A 61 8.92 4.14 5.65
C GLU A 61 10.23 3.78 4.97
N VAL A 62 10.22 2.67 4.23
CA VAL A 62 11.33 2.20 3.40
C VAL A 62 10.85 1.91 1.98
N ALA A 63 11.64 2.32 1.00
CA ALA A 63 11.30 2.14 -0.41
C ALA A 63 12.48 1.56 -1.21
N TRP A 64 12.31 0.40 -1.85
CA TRP A 64 13.26 -0.22 -2.76
C TRP A 64 13.23 0.47 -4.12
N ALA A 65 14.40 0.82 -4.65
CA ALA A 65 14.52 1.33 -6.00
C ALA A 65 14.37 0.18 -7.02
N HIS A 66 14.05 0.54 -8.26
CA HIS A 66 13.99 -0.43 -9.34
C HIS A 66 15.39 -1.04 -9.61
N PRO A 67 15.51 -2.37 -9.81
CA PRO A 67 16.79 -3.08 -9.92
C PRO A 67 17.68 -2.60 -11.09
N LYS A 68 17.10 -1.90 -12.08
CA LYS A 68 17.85 -1.24 -13.17
C LYS A 68 18.91 -0.25 -12.67
N PHE A 69 18.70 0.35 -11.49
CA PHE A 69 19.64 1.30 -10.88
C PHE A 69 20.59 0.63 -9.86
N GLY A 70 20.52 -0.69 -9.74
CA GLY A 70 21.20 -1.48 -8.72
C GLY A 70 20.37 -1.67 -7.45
N SER A 71 20.93 -2.38 -6.48
CA SER A 71 20.33 -2.56 -5.16
C SER A 71 20.42 -1.25 -4.36
N MET A 72 19.36 -0.47 -4.40
CA MET A 72 19.22 0.76 -3.62
C MET A 72 17.95 0.74 -2.78
N LEU A 73 18.04 1.32 -1.59
CA LEU A 73 16.94 1.47 -0.65
C LEU A 73 16.89 2.93 -0.18
N ALA A 74 15.71 3.52 -0.14
CA ALA A 74 15.48 4.80 0.50
C ALA A 74 14.82 4.57 1.86
N SER A 75 15.13 5.42 2.83
CA SER A 75 14.45 5.46 4.12
C SER A 75 14.16 6.88 4.54
N CYS A 76 13.03 7.08 5.23
CA CYS A 76 12.67 8.35 5.83
C CYS A 76 12.45 8.22 7.34
N SER A 77 12.74 9.29 8.07
CA SER A 77 12.68 9.29 9.52
C SER A 77 12.10 10.57 10.10
N TYR A 78 11.72 10.46 11.37
CA TYR A 78 11.35 11.57 12.22
C TYR A 78 12.43 12.66 12.33
N ASP A 79 13.70 12.31 12.12
CA ASP A 79 14.83 13.25 12.14
C ASP A 79 14.83 14.28 10.99
N GLY A 80 13.88 14.16 10.05
CA GLY A 80 13.76 15.04 8.89
C GLY A 80 14.69 14.69 7.74
N GLN A 81 15.43 13.58 7.85
CA GLN A 81 16.38 13.13 6.84
C GLN A 81 15.77 12.02 5.98
N VAL A 82 16.17 12.03 4.70
CA VAL A 82 15.97 10.90 3.79
C VAL A 82 17.34 10.34 3.45
N ILE A 83 17.57 9.07 3.76
CA ILE A 83 18.86 8.42 3.50
C ILE A 83 18.69 7.43 2.36
N LEU A 84 19.59 7.54 1.38
CA LEU A 84 19.74 6.54 0.33
C LEU A 84 20.85 5.57 0.71
N TRP A 85 20.51 4.30 0.73
CA TRP A 85 21.40 3.19 0.97
C TRP A 85 21.69 2.50 -0.34
N LYS A 86 22.96 2.21 -0.59
CA LYS A 86 23.38 1.43 -1.75
C LYS A 86 24.12 0.20 -1.28
N GLU A 87 23.78 -0.93 -1.88
CA GLU A 87 24.53 -2.16 -1.66
C GLU A 87 25.82 -2.13 -2.51
N GLY A 88 26.95 -2.36 -1.84
CA GLY A 88 28.22 -2.66 -2.47
C GLY A 88 28.38 -4.16 -2.70
N SER A 89 29.60 -4.67 -2.51
CA SER A 89 29.86 -6.11 -2.59
C SER A 89 29.43 -6.84 -1.31
N GLN A 90 28.88 -8.05 -1.45
CA GLN A 90 28.60 -8.98 -0.34
C GLN A 90 27.69 -8.44 0.78
N ASN A 91 26.53 -7.86 0.45
CA ASN A 91 25.58 -7.29 1.43
C ASN A 91 26.17 -6.16 2.31
N GLN A 92 27.28 -5.53 1.90
CA GLN A 92 27.75 -4.32 2.57
C GLN A 92 26.94 -3.13 2.09
N TRP A 93 26.22 -2.51 3.01
CA TRP A 93 25.40 -1.34 2.72
C TRP A 93 26.11 -0.08 3.18
N THR A 94 26.12 0.92 2.32
CA THR A 94 26.67 2.24 2.61
C THR A 94 25.63 3.32 2.38
N GLN A 95 25.76 4.42 3.13
CA GLN A 95 24.98 5.63 2.90
C GLN A 95 25.50 6.30 1.64
N ALA A 96 24.75 6.17 0.54
CA ALA A 96 25.11 6.77 -0.73
C ALA A 96 24.88 8.27 -0.72
N HIS A 97 23.73 8.71 -0.19
CA HIS A 97 23.35 10.12 -0.10
C HIS A 97 22.43 10.35 1.11
N VAL A 98 22.50 11.56 1.67
CA VAL A 98 21.66 12.01 2.79
C VAL A 98 21.04 13.34 2.41
N PHE A 99 19.72 13.36 2.28
CA PHE A 99 18.95 14.59 2.02
C PHE A 99 18.49 15.18 3.35
N THR A 100 18.72 16.49 3.51
CA THR A 100 18.42 17.24 4.75
C THR A 100 17.59 18.49 4.49
N ASP A 101 16.84 18.50 3.38
CA ASP A 101 16.09 19.67 2.92
C ASP A 101 14.87 19.99 3.80
N HIS A 102 14.36 18.99 4.52
CA HIS A 102 13.23 19.14 5.43
C HIS A 102 13.69 19.39 6.87
N LYS A 103 13.01 20.31 7.56
CA LYS A 103 13.31 20.66 8.95
C LYS A 103 12.53 19.83 9.97
N THR A 104 11.55 19.05 9.50
CA THR A 104 10.64 18.26 10.33
C THR A 104 10.54 16.84 9.79
N SER A 105 9.96 15.94 10.59
CA SER A 105 9.68 14.55 10.24
C SER A 105 9.24 14.35 8.79
N VAL A 106 9.92 13.44 8.09
CA VAL A 106 9.52 12.98 6.76
C VAL A 106 8.66 11.74 6.96
N SER A 107 7.40 11.80 6.57
CA SER A 107 6.41 10.77 6.90
C SER A 107 6.32 9.67 5.85
N SER A 108 6.67 9.98 4.60
CA SER A 108 6.52 9.03 3.50
C SER A 108 7.51 9.27 2.36
N ILE A 109 7.87 8.19 1.67
CA ILE A 109 8.75 8.17 0.51
C ILE A 109 8.23 7.23 -0.57
N ALA A 110 8.39 7.62 -1.84
CA ALA A 110 8.03 6.76 -2.96
C ALA A 110 8.98 6.96 -4.14
N TRP A 111 9.49 5.87 -4.70
CA TRP A 111 10.26 5.89 -5.94
C TRP A 111 9.34 6.08 -7.15
N ALA A 112 9.80 6.90 -8.09
CA ALA A 112 9.15 7.07 -9.37
C ALA A 112 9.26 5.79 -10.23
N PRO A 113 8.32 5.57 -11.16
CA PRO A 113 8.45 4.55 -12.19
C PRO A 113 9.80 4.66 -12.92
N TYR A 114 10.43 3.51 -13.19
CA TYR A 114 11.80 3.46 -13.71
C TYR A 114 11.95 4.06 -15.12
N GLU A 115 10.85 4.26 -15.85
CA GLU A 115 10.82 4.96 -17.14
C GLU A 115 11.09 6.46 -16.99
N LEU A 116 10.77 7.05 -15.82
CA LEU A 116 11.05 8.45 -15.49
C LEU A 116 12.50 8.68 -15.03
N GLY A 117 13.29 7.61 -14.92
CA GLY A 117 14.63 7.65 -14.35
C GLY A 117 14.63 7.43 -12.84
N LEU A 118 15.78 7.69 -12.21
CA LEU A 118 15.96 7.54 -10.77
C LEU A 118 15.40 8.78 -10.07
N SER A 119 14.12 8.78 -9.71
CA SER A 119 13.52 9.88 -8.94
C SER A 119 12.82 9.38 -7.69
N LEU A 120 12.94 10.12 -6.59
CA LEU A 120 12.33 9.83 -5.29
C LEU A 120 11.49 11.01 -4.86
N ALA A 121 10.23 10.79 -4.48
CA ALA A 121 9.41 11.80 -3.81
C ALA A 121 9.42 11.54 -2.30
N CYS A 122 9.43 12.61 -1.52
CA CYS A 122 9.23 12.55 -0.08
C CYS A 122 8.20 13.59 0.38
N GLY A 123 7.34 13.20 1.31
CA GLY A 123 6.38 14.07 1.97
C GLY A 123 6.83 14.35 3.40
N SER A 124 6.85 15.62 3.79
CA SER A 124 7.21 16.04 5.15
C SER A 124 6.05 16.71 5.88
N SER A 125 6.10 16.61 7.20
CA SER A 125 5.20 17.33 8.11
C SER A 125 5.38 18.86 8.06
N ASP A 126 6.40 19.37 7.37
CA ASP A 126 6.59 20.82 7.11
C ASP A 126 5.60 21.36 6.06
N GLY A 127 4.79 20.47 5.48
CA GLY A 127 3.78 20.79 4.48
C GLY A 127 4.30 20.80 3.05
N ASN A 128 5.56 20.44 2.83
CA ASN A 128 6.19 20.41 1.53
C ASN A 128 6.42 18.99 1.04
N ILE A 129 6.51 18.86 -0.28
CA ILE A 129 6.94 17.63 -0.96
C ILE A 129 8.25 17.96 -1.67
N SER A 130 9.30 17.17 -1.45
CA SER A 130 10.52 17.28 -2.24
C SER A 130 10.62 16.08 -3.18
N VAL A 131 11.12 16.34 -4.38
CA VAL A 131 11.39 15.32 -5.39
C VAL A 131 12.86 15.39 -5.75
N PHE A 132 13.57 14.32 -5.47
CA PHE A 132 14.98 14.13 -5.76
C PHE A 132 15.13 13.38 -7.07
N THR A 133 15.82 13.95 -8.05
CA THR A 133 16.10 13.31 -9.34
C THR A 133 17.59 13.07 -9.48
N GLY A 134 17.97 11.80 -9.63
CA GLY A 134 19.35 11.38 -9.81
C GLY A 134 19.87 11.75 -11.19
N ARG A 135 21.02 12.41 -11.23
CA ARG A 135 21.74 12.76 -12.45
C ARG A 135 22.73 11.64 -12.83
N GLY A 136 23.08 11.58 -14.11
CA GLY A 136 24.01 10.56 -14.64
C GLY A 136 25.46 10.68 -14.11
N ASP A 137 25.82 11.81 -13.52
CA ASP A 137 27.12 12.07 -12.88
C ASP A 137 27.18 11.60 -11.41
N GLY A 138 26.07 11.08 -10.88
CA GLY A 138 25.94 10.68 -9.47
C GLY A 138 25.47 11.79 -8.54
N GLY A 139 25.23 13.01 -9.06
CA GLY A 139 24.59 14.10 -8.34
C GLY A 139 23.07 13.95 -8.26
N TRP A 140 22.44 14.83 -7.48
CA TRP A 140 20.99 14.85 -7.30
C TRP A 140 20.44 16.26 -7.49
N ASP A 141 19.40 16.36 -8.30
CA ASP A 141 18.53 17.52 -8.41
C ASP A 141 17.43 17.46 -7.37
N THR A 142 17.11 18.61 -6.78
CA THR A 142 15.99 18.72 -5.84
C THR A 142 14.99 19.72 -6.38
N THR A 143 13.75 19.27 -6.58
CA THR A 143 12.61 20.13 -6.87
C THR A 143 11.64 20.06 -5.70
N LYS A 144 11.06 21.19 -5.33
CA LYS A 144 10.20 21.28 -4.16
C LYS A 144 8.82 21.80 -4.54
N ILE A 145 7.79 21.19 -3.96
CA ILE A 145 6.41 21.66 -3.98
C ILE A 145 6.16 22.34 -2.63
N ASP A 146 6.31 23.67 -2.61
CA ASP A 146 6.07 24.45 -1.41
C ASP A 146 4.57 24.52 -1.09
N GLN A 147 4.24 24.42 0.20
CA GLN A 147 2.86 24.52 0.69
C GLN A 147 1.90 23.52 0.01
N ALA A 148 2.39 22.30 -0.24
CA ALA A 148 1.56 21.22 -0.77
C ALA A 148 0.35 20.97 0.15
N HIS A 149 0.59 20.89 1.46
CA HIS A 149 -0.44 20.80 2.49
C HIS A 149 -0.07 21.69 3.69
N PRO A 150 -0.81 22.75 4.03
CA PRO A 150 -0.39 23.73 5.05
C PRO A 150 -0.09 23.15 6.44
N VAL A 151 -0.72 22.02 6.79
CA VAL A 151 -0.58 21.37 8.11
C VAL A 151 0.52 20.29 8.11
N GLY A 152 0.86 19.73 6.95
CA GLY A 152 1.77 18.61 6.82
C GLY A 152 1.30 17.60 5.79
N VAL A 153 2.26 17.01 5.08
CA VAL A 153 2.06 15.88 4.17
C VAL A 153 2.25 14.59 4.97
N THR A 154 1.38 13.61 4.73
CA THR A 154 1.42 12.32 5.43
C THR A 154 1.88 11.19 4.53
N SER A 155 1.47 11.20 3.25
CA SER A 155 1.75 10.14 2.29
C SER A 155 1.93 10.70 0.88
N VAL A 156 2.80 10.07 0.10
CA VAL A 156 3.07 10.38 -1.30
C VAL A 156 3.05 9.11 -2.15
N SER A 157 2.43 9.16 -3.32
CA SER A 157 2.42 8.05 -4.27
C SER A 157 2.58 8.55 -5.71
N TRP A 158 3.46 7.91 -6.47
CA TRP A 158 3.62 8.20 -7.89
C TRP A 158 2.49 7.62 -8.73
N ALA A 159 2.12 8.35 -9.77
CA ALA A 159 1.32 7.80 -10.84
C ALA A 159 2.20 6.94 -11.77
N PRO A 160 1.60 5.96 -12.47
CA PRO A 160 2.26 5.24 -13.55
C PRO A 160 2.83 6.19 -14.62
N SER A 161 3.97 5.82 -15.21
CA SER A 161 4.64 6.60 -16.26
C SER A 161 3.87 6.68 -17.57
N THR A 162 2.93 5.74 -17.78
CA THR A 162 2.04 5.70 -18.93
C THR A 162 0.82 6.57 -18.71
N ALA A 163 0.51 7.42 -19.69
CA ALA A 163 -0.77 8.10 -19.72
C ALA A 163 -1.92 7.07 -19.74
N PRO A 164 -3.07 7.36 -19.11
CA PRO A 164 -4.23 6.48 -19.15
C PRO A 164 -4.60 6.15 -20.61
N GLY A 165 -4.77 4.86 -20.93
CA GLY A 165 -5.05 4.42 -22.30
C GLY A 165 -3.85 4.45 -23.27
N ALA A 166 -2.61 4.59 -22.81
CA ALA A 166 -1.40 4.58 -23.65
C ALA A 166 -1.26 3.34 -24.55
N LEU A 167 -1.79 2.17 -24.16
CA LEU A 167 -1.79 0.98 -25.01
C LEU A 167 -2.73 1.10 -26.23
N VAL A 168 -3.62 2.10 -26.24
CA VAL A 168 -4.65 2.31 -27.28
C VAL A 168 -4.31 3.48 -28.21
N SER A 169 -3.36 4.35 -27.82
CA SER A 169 -3.01 5.56 -28.57
C SER A 169 -1.59 5.50 -29.13
N SER A 170 -1.45 5.65 -30.45
CA SER A 170 -0.19 5.58 -31.21
C SER A 170 0.62 6.89 -31.16
N GLY A 171 0.60 7.62 -30.05
CA GLY A 171 1.33 8.88 -29.88
C GLY A 171 2.68 8.68 -29.18
N LEU A 172 3.65 9.56 -29.44
CA LEU A 172 4.87 9.68 -28.64
C LEU A 172 4.46 9.85 -27.17
N LEU A 173 4.84 8.88 -26.34
CA LEU A 173 4.53 8.87 -24.91
C LEU A 173 5.48 9.84 -24.21
N ASP A 174 5.11 11.12 -24.17
CA ASP A 174 5.80 12.03 -23.25
C ASP A 174 5.55 11.52 -21.83
N PRO A 175 6.61 11.26 -21.04
CA PRO A 175 6.46 10.74 -19.69
C PRO A 175 5.68 11.74 -18.84
N VAL A 176 4.59 11.27 -18.24
CA VAL A 176 3.74 12.10 -17.40
C VAL A 176 4.19 11.95 -15.94
N TYR A 177 4.81 13.00 -15.42
CA TYR A 177 5.19 13.07 -14.02
C TYR A 177 3.98 13.51 -13.20
N LYS A 178 3.30 12.55 -12.61
CA LYS A 178 2.19 12.79 -11.68
C LYS A 178 2.45 12.17 -10.31
N LEU A 179 2.02 12.88 -9.28
CA LEU A 179 2.13 12.50 -7.88
C LEU A 179 0.79 12.73 -7.20
N ALA A 180 0.36 11.80 -6.35
CA ALA A 180 -0.70 12.05 -5.39
C ALA A 180 -0.10 12.25 -4.00
N SER A 181 -0.70 13.14 -3.21
CA SER A 181 -0.33 13.39 -1.83
C SER A 181 -1.55 13.43 -0.94
N GLY A 182 -1.40 12.86 0.25
CA GLY A 182 -2.34 13.02 1.37
C GLY A 182 -1.77 13.99 2.40
N GLY A 183 -2.65 14.77 3.02
CA GLY A 183 -2.25 15.71 4.06
C GLY A 183 -3.09 15.67 5.32
N CYS A 184 -2.56 16.31 6.35
CA CYS A 184 -3.26 16.60 7.61
C CYS A 184 -4.34 17.70 7.44
N ASP A 185 -4.50 18.26 6.24
CA ASP A 185 -5.57 19.21 5.88
C ASP A 185 -6.84 18.50 5.37
N ASN A 186 -6.94 17.19 5.57
CA ASN A 186 -8.05 16.32 5.17
C ASN A 186 -8.27 16.24 3.66
N THR A 187 -7.28 16.67 2.87
CA THR A 187 -7.36 16.68 1.42
C THR A 187 -6.41 15.68 0.79
N VAL A 188 -6.80 15.17 -0.37
CA VAL A 188 -5.90 14.51 -1.30
C VAL A 188 -5.66 15.47 -2.47
N LYS A 189 -4.40 15.64 -2.85
CA LYS A 189 -4.01 16.49 -3.98
C LYS A 189 -3.23 15.69 -5.00
N VAL A 190 -3.42 16.02 -6.26
CA VAL A 190 -2.69 15.47 -7.40
C VAL A 190 -1.86 16.58 -8.00
N TRP A 191 -0.58 16.29 -8.22
CA TRP A 191 0.42 17.19 -8.76
C TRP A 191 0.88 16.66 -10.11
N LYS A 192 1.04 17.57 -11.07
CA LYS A 192 1.63 17.30 -12.38
C LYS A 192 2.82 18.21 -12.59
N LEU A 193 3.95 17.66 -13.03
CA LEU A 193 5.10 18.46 -13.45
C LEU A 193 4.82 19.01 -14.85
N SER A 194 4.72 20.33 -14.98
CA SER A 194 4.55 21.01 -16.26
C SER A 194 5.66 22.04 -16.42
N ASN A 195 6.46 21.92 -17.48
CA ASN A 195 7.55 22.85 -17.80
C ASN A 195 8.55 23.06 -16.64
N GLY A 196 8.89 21.99 -15.92
CA GLY A 196 9.84 22.05 -14.78
C GLY A 196 9.26 22.59 -13.48
N SER A 197 7.98 22.98 -13.44
CA SER A 197 7.29 23.38 -12.21
C SER A 197 6.16 22.42 -11.88
N TRP A 198 6.09 21.99 -10.63
CA TRP A 198 4.97 21.23 -10.12
C TRP A 198 3.75 22.14 -10.00
N LYS A 199 2.61 21.69 -10.53
CA LYS A 199 1.32 22.36 -10.42
C LYS A 199 0.27 21.36 -9.97
N MET A 200 -0.71 21.84 -9.21
CA MET A 200 -1.85 21.03 -8.81
C MET A 200 -2.72 20.75 -10.04
N ASP A 201 -2.91 19.47 -10.37
CA ASP A 201 -3.68 18.98 -11.52
C ASP A 201 -5.16 18.82 -11.15
N CYS A 202 -5.46 18.49 -9.88
CA CYS A 202 -6.83 18.42 -9.40
C CYS A 202 -7.34 19.80 -8.95
N PHE A 203 -8.28 20.37 -9.69
CA PHE A 203 -9.01 21.56 -9.25
C PHE A 203 -10.52 21.28 -9.28
N PRO A 204 -11.23 21.30 -8.13
CA PRO A 204 -10.76 21.56 -6.75
C PRO A 204 -9.95 20.39 -6.14
N ALA A 205 -9.33 20.64 -4.97
CA ALA A 205 -8.67 19.59 -4.18
C ALA A 205 -9.68 18.51 -3.77
N LEU A 206 -9.23 17.26 -3.68
CA LEU A 206 -10.09 16.11 -3.43
C LEU A 206 -10.47 16.10 -1.94
N GLN A 207 -11.64 16.64 -1.63
CA GLN A 207 -12.17 16.76 -0.28
C GLN A 207 -13.39 15.87 -0.10
N LYS A 208 -13.18 14.73 0.56
CA LYS A 208 -14.25 13.84 1.02
C LYS A 208 -14.00 13.28 2.43
N HIS A 209 -12.78 13.43 2.93
CA HIS A 209 -12.40 13.03 4.29
C HIS A 209 -12.73 14.13 5.30
N SER A 210 -13.07 13.71 6.51
CA SER A 210 -13.35 14.62 7.63
C SER A 210 -12.19 14.77 8.60
N ASP A 211 -11.14 13.97 8.45
CA ASP A 211 -9.94 13.96 9.31
C ASP A 211 -8.69 13.64 8.48
N TRP A 212 -7.52 13.61 9.11
CA TRP A 212 -6.22 13.47 8.46
C TRP A 212 -6.18 12.29 7.50
N VAL A 213 -5.75 12.55 6.26
CA VAL A 213 -5.46 11.47 5.32
C VAL A 213 -4.18 10.80 5.80
N ARG A 214 -4.22 9.49 6.04
CA ARG A 214 -3.07 8.73 6.55
C ARG A 214 -2.22 8.16 5.43
N ASP A 215 -2.87 7.70 4.38
CA ASP A 215 -2.19 7.09 3.25
C ASP A 215 -2.93 7.32 1.93
N VAL A 216 -2.16 7.41 0.85
CA VAL A 216 -2.64 7.58 -0.51
C VAL A 216 -1.85 6.67 -1.43
N ALA A 217 -2.54 5.84 -2.20
CA ALA A 217 -1.92 4.93 -3.15
C ALA A 217 -2.55 5.07 -4.54
N TRP A 218 -1.71 5.31 -5.55
CA TRP A 218 -2.12 5.35 -6.94
C TRP A 218 -2.14 3.93 -7.51
N ALA A 219 -3.22 3.55 -8.20
CA ALA A 219 -3.34 2.23 -8.81
C ALA A 219 -2.44 2.11 -10.05
N PRO A 220 -1.69 1.01 -10.22
CA PRO A 220 -0.94 0.78 -11.44
C PRO A 220 -1.89 0.59 -12.63
N ASN A 221 -1.79 1.49 -13.62
CA ASN A 221 -2.61 1.47 -14.83
C ASN A 221 -1.98 0.56 -15.89
N LEU A 222 -2.29 -0.74 -15.86
CA LEU A 222 -1.89 -1.71 -16.89
C LEU A 222 -2.79 -1.62 -18.14
N GLY A 223 -3.00 -0.42 -18.67
CA GLY A 223 -3.80 -0.19 -19.87
C GLY A 223 -5.29 0.13 -19.65
N LEU A 224 -5.71 0.32 -18.40
CA LEU A 224 -7.05 0.84 -18.13
C LEU A 224 -7.15 2.29 -18.64
N PRO A 225 -8.30 2.68 -19.23
CA PRO A 225 -8.51 4.06 -19.67
C PRO A 225 -8.73 5.01 -18.49
N LYS A 226 -9.01 4.50 -17.28
CA LYS A 226 -9.25 5.28 -16.07
C LYS A 226 -8.03 5.25 -15.15
N SER A 227 -7.74 6.36 -14.49
CA SER A 227 -6.82 6.38 -13.36
C SER A 227 -7.58 6.28 -12.05
N THR A 228 -7.04 5.48 -11.13
CA THR A 228 -7.65 5.24 -9.83
C THR A 228 -6.65 5.56 -8.72
N ILE A 229 -7.09 6.26 -7.68
CA ILE A 229 -6.34 6.52 -6.45
C ILE A 229 -7.19 6.01 -5.29
N ALA A 230 -6.56 5.40 -4.30
CA ALA A 230 -7.21 5.11 -3.02
C ALA A 230 -6.61 5.98 -1.93
N SER A 231 -7.45 6.51 -1.04
CA SER A 231 -7.02 7.23 0.14
C SER A 231 -7.67 6.66 1.39
N GLY A 232 -6.85 6.44 2.41
CA GLY A 232 -7.27 6.04 3.75
C GLY A 232 -7.11 7.20 4.73
N SER A 233 -8.09 7.42 5.59
CA SER A 233 -8.07 8.51 6.58
C SER A 233 -8.24 8.00 8.00
N GLN A 234 -7.85 8.85 8.94
CA GLN A 234 -8.12 8.73 10.37
C GLN A 234 -9.62 8.66 10.68
N ASP A 235 -10.47 9.22 9.81
CA ASP A 235 -11.94 9.17 9.93
C ASP A 235 -12.53 7.74 9.76
N GLY A 236 -11.69 6.78 9.38
CA GLY A 236 -12.06 5.39 9.18
C GLY A 236 -12.68 5.08 7.83
N LYS A 237 -12.73 6.05 6.91
CA LYS A 237 -13.23 5.86 5.56
C LYS A 237 -12.06 5.63 4.60
N VAL A 238 -12.28 4.71 3.67
CA VAL A 238 -11.47 4.60 2.46
C VAL A 238 -12.26 5.19 1.30
N VAL A 239 -11.64 6.10 0.54
CA VAL A 239 -12.24 6.72 -0.64
C VAL A 239 -11.44 6.30 -1.86
N ILE A 240 -12.16 5.86 -2.90
CA ILE A 240 -11.60 5.56 -4.21
C ILE A 240 -11.92 6.73 -5.13
N TRP A 241 -10.88 7.34 -5.68
CA TRP A 241 -10.96 8.43 -6.62
C TRP A 241 -10.70 7.89 -8.02
N THR A 242 -11.64 8.10 -8.92
CA THR A 242 -11.51 7.70 -10.32
C THR A 242 -11.58 8.89 -11.25
N VAL A 243 -10.76 8.89 -12.29
CA VAL A 243 -10.82 9.87 -13.37
C VAL A 243 -10.75 9.15 -14.73
N GLY A 244 -11.67 9.49 -15.63
CA GLY A 244 -11.84 8.82 -16.92
C GLY A 244 -10.88 9.33 -17.99
N LYS A 245 -10.72 10.65 -18.12
CA LYS A 245 -9.75 11.27 -19.01
C LYS A 245 -8.97 12.37 -18.31
N GLU A 246 -7.77 12.62 -18.81
CA GLU A 246 -6.97 13.75 -18.33
C GLU A 246 -7.72 15.07 -18.55
N GLY A 247 -7.91 15.83 -17.47
CA GLY A 247 -8.68 17.09 -17.47
C GLY A 247 -10.14 16.96 -17.00
N GLU A 248 -10.65 15.74 -16.80
CA GLU A 248 -11.94 15.54 -16.13
C GLU A 248 -11.81 15.69 -14.61
N GLN A 249 -12.93 15.97 -13.94
CA GLN A 249 -12.98 16.02 -12.48
C GLN A 249 -12.84 14.62 -11.90
N TRP A 250 -12.14 14.53 -10.78
CA TRP A 250 -12.01 13.30 -10.02
C TRP A 250 -13.32 12.99 -9.29
N GLU A 251 -13.84 11.79 -9.49
CA GLU A 251 -15.00 11.30 -8.78
C GLU A 251 -14.56 10.45 -7.59
N GLY A 252 -14.88 10.88 -6.37
CA GLY A 252 -14.62 10.11 -5.16
C GLY A 252 -15.82 9.25 -4.78
N LYS A 253 -15.66 7.93 -4.65
CA LYS A 253 -16.63 6.99 -4.08
C LYS A 253 -16.13 6.48 -2.73
N VAL A 254 -16.98 6.51 -1.70
CA VAL A 254 -16.62 5.92 -0.40
C VAL A 254 -16.72 4.40 -0.55
N LEU A 255 -15.63 3.70 -0.28
CA LEU A 255 -15.53 2.25 -0.36
C LEU A 255 -16.29 1.61 0.81
N ASN A 256 -15.85 1.93 2.03
CA ASN A 256 -16.42 1.43 3.26
C ASN A 256 -16.02 2.33 4.43
N ASP A 257 -16.81 2.28 5.50
CA ASP A 257 -16.51 2.87 6.80
C ASP A 257 -16.08 1.76 7.77
N PHE A 258 -14.81 1.78 8.17
CA PHE A 258 -14.20 0.79 9.06
C PHE A 258 -14.42 1.13 10.55
N LYS A 259 -14.95 2.32 10.86
CA LYS A 259 -15.15 2.85 12.23
C LYS A 259 -13.87 2.87 13.10
N ALA A 260 -12.72 2.70 12.47
CA ALA A 260 -11.41 2.72 13.06
C ALA A 260 -10.44 3.36 12.06
N PRO A 261 -9.38 4.03 12.51
CA PRO A 261 -8.42 4.69 11.64
C PRO A 261 -7.84 3.73 10.60
N VAL A 262 -7.74 4.17 9.36
CA VAL A 262 -7.06 3.41 8.29
C VAL A 262 -5.64 3.91 8.18
N TRP A 263 -4.65 3.01 8.35
CA TRP A 263 -3.24 3.39 8.42
C TRP A 263 -2.50 3.31 7.08
N ARG A 264 -2.75 2.24 6.32
CA ARG A 264 -2.13 1.99 5.02
C ARG A 264 -3.12 1.42 4.02
N VAL A 265 -2.93 1.81 2.78
CA VAL A 265 -3.70 1.38 1.61
C VAL A 265 -2.72 0.99 0.52
N SER A 266 -2.84 -0.21 -0.03
CA SER A 266 -1.89 -0.69 -1.05
C SER A 266 -2.60 -1.43 -2.19
N TRP A 267 -2.21 -1.12 -3.42
CA TRP A 267 -2.73 -1.76 -4.61
C TRP A 267 -1.92 -3.00 -4.98
N SER A 268 -2.59 -4.01 -5.51
CA SER A 268 -1.90 -5.10 -6.20
C SER A 268 -1.19 -4.56 -7.46
N LEU A 269 -0.11 -5.23 -7.88
CA LEU A 269 0.60 -4.88 -9.12
C LEU A 269 -0.32 -4.90 -10.34
N THR A 270 -1.39 -5.71 -10.31
CA THR A 270 -2.40 -5.78 -11.35
C THR A 270 -3.41 -4.62 -11.34
N GLY A 271 -3.44 -3.81 -10.27
CA GLY A 271 -4.36 -2.69 -10.09
C GLY A 271 -5.80 -3.06 -9.69
N ASN A 272 -6.10 -4.36 -9.52
CA ASN A 272 -7.47 -4.84 -9.34
C ASN A 272 -7.84 -5.13 -7.87
N LEU A 273 -6.86 -5.34 -7.00
CA LEU A 273 -7.08 -5.64 -5.59
C LEU A 273 -6.51 -4.50 -4.75
N LEU A 274 -7.25 -4.14 -3.71
CA LEU A 274 -6.84 -3.16 -2.72
C LEU A 274 -6.72 -3.82 -1.35
N ALA A 275 -5.55 -3.73 -0.74
CA ALA A 275 -5.33 -4.09 0.65
C ALA A 275 -5.50 -2.85 1.53
N VAL A 276 -6.29 -2.98 2.60
CA VAL A 276 -6.55 -1.92 3.57
C VAL A 276 -6.20 -2.43 4.96
N SER A 277 -5.36 -1.69 5.68
CA SER A 277 -5.01 -1.95 7.07
C SER A 277 -5.75 -1.00 8.01
N ASP A 278 -6.49 -1.58 8.95
CA ASP A 278 -7.25 -0.84 9.96
C ASP A 278 -6.50 -0.72 11.28
N GLY A 279 -6.95 0.19 12.15
CA GLY A 279 -6.44 0.37 13.50
C GLY A 279 -6.83 -0.74 14.48
N ASN A 280 -7.65 -1.70 14.05
CA ASN A 280 -8.04 -2.88 14.84
C ASN A 280 -7.11 -4.07 14.57
N ASN A 281 -5.95 -3.83 13.95
CA ASN A 281 -4.95 -4.84 13.58
C ASN A 281 -5.47 -5.89 12.60
N ASN A 282 -6.43 -5.52 11.75
CA ASN A 282 -6.93 -6.36 10.66
C ASN A 282 -6.47 -5.79 9.31
N VAL A 283 -6.19 -6.72 8.40
CA VAL A 283 -6.00 -6.41 6.99
C VAL A 283 -7.16 -7.00 6.22
N THR A 284 -7.78 -6.16 5.39
CA THR A 284 -8.91 -6.54 4.53
C THR A 284 -8.52 -6.34 3.07
N VAL A 285 -9.02 -7.21 2.20
CA VAL A 285 -8.75 -7.14 0.75
C VAL A 285 -10.07 -6.91 0.02
N TRP A 286 -10.05 -5.94 -0.88
CA TRP A 286 -11.19 -5.46 -1.62
C TRP A 286 -10.94 -5.58 -3.12
N LYS A 287 -12.02 -5.86 -3.86
CA LYS A 287 -12.01 -5.96 -5.32
C LYS A 287 -13.23 -5.22 -5.86
N GLU A 288 -13.06 -4.51 -6.97
CA GLU A 288 -14.17 -3.94 -7.72
C GLU A 288 -14.90 -5.06 -8.47
N ALA A 289 -16.21 -5.17 -8.24
CA ALA A 289 -17.10 -6.05 -8.98
C ALA A 289 -17.54 -5.39 -10.29
N VAL A 290 -18.20 -6.16 -11.16
CA VAL A 290 -18.60 -5.70 -12.51
C VAL A 290 -19.63 -4.56 -12.47
N ASP A 291 -20.38 -4.47 -11.37
CA ASP A 291 -21.33 -3.40 -11.06
C ASP A 291 -20.65 -2.10 -10.59
N GLY A 292 -19.32 -2.09 -10.42
CA GLY A 292 -18.56 -0.98 -9.86
C GLY A 292 -18.70 -0.85 -8.33
N GLU A 293 -19.30 -1.83 -7.67
CA GLU A 293 -19.30 -1.93 -6.22
C GLU A 293 -18.04 -2.63 -5.72
N TRP A 294 -17.56 -2.20 -4.57
CA TRP A 294 -16.36 -2.77 -3.97
C TRP A 294 -16.77 -3.87 -3.00
N GLN A 295 -16.36 -5.08 -3.31
CA GLN A 295 -16.66 -6.25 -2.51
C GLN A 295 -15.42 -6.69 -1.73
N GLN A 296 -15.62 -6.97 -0.45
CA GLN A 296 -14.59 -7.54 0.39
C GLN A 296 -14.36 -9.00 0.00
N THR A 297 -13.20 -9.31 -0.58
CA THR A 297 -12.86 -10.67 -1.02
C THR A 297 -12.32 -11.51 0.13
N ALA A 298 -11.67 -10.88 1.11
CA ALA A 298 -11.16 -11.58 2.28
C ALA A 298 -11.43 -10.79 3.57
N LYS A 299 -12.12 -11.46 4.50
CA LYS A 299 -12.31 -11.04 5.89
C LYS A 299 -11.51 -12.05 6.72
N HIS A 300 -10.54 -11.58 7.50
CA HIS A 300 -9.78 -12.42 8.45
C HIS A 300 -8.63 -13.29 7.93
N LEU A 301 -7.92 -12.90 6.86
CA LEU A 301 -6.63 -13.55 6.55
C LEU A 301 -5.73 -13.55 7.81
N TRP A 302 -5.66 -12.42 8.50
CA TRP A 302 -4.82 -12.27 9.70
C TRP A 302 -5.26 -13.09 10.92
N LYS A 303 -6.57 -13.29 11.20
CA LYS A 303 -6.98 -14.13 12.35
C LYS A 303 -6.63 -15.59 12.12
N LYS A 304 -6.85 -16.11 10.90
CA LYS A 304 -6.40 -17.46 10.53
C LYS A 304 -4.88 -17.60 10.66
N PHE A 305 -4.11 -16.61 10.22
CA PHE A 305 -2.65 -16.62 10.43
C PHE A 305 -2.26 -16.53 11.91
N LYS A 306 -2.97 -15.76 12.74
CA LYS A 306 -2.72 -15.67 14.19
C LYS A 306 -3.01 -16.96 14.94
N GLU A 307 -4.08 -17.66 14.57
CA GLU A 307 -4.41 -18.98 15.12
C GLU A 307 -3.37 -20.02 14.72
N VAL A 308 -2.94 -20.01 13.46
CA VAL A 308 -1.84 -20.87 12.98
C VAL A 308 -0.52 -20.54 13.69
N ALA A 309 -0.19 -19.26 13.87
CA ALA A 309 1.04 -18.85 14.56
C ALA A 309 1.02 -19.24 16.05
N LYS A 310 -0.10 -19.08 16.75
CA LYS A 310 -0.27 -19.56 18.13
C LYS A 310 -0.15 -21.08 18.22
N PHE A 311 -0.63 -21.79 17.20
CA PHE A 311 -0.51 -23.25 17.13
C PHE A 311 0.94 -23.71 16.93
N GLU A 312 1.72 -23.01 16.10
CA GLU A 312 3.15 -23.29 15.92
C GLU A 312 3.96 -22.99 17.19
N GLU A 313 3.70 -21.87 17.88
CA GLU A 313 4.31 -21.56 19.18
C GLU A 313 3.97 -22.63 20.24
N ALA A 314 2.70 -23.07 20.31
CA ALA A 314 2.30 -24.14 21.23
C ALA A 314 2.95 -25.50 20.88
N LYS A 315 3.27 -25.74 19.61
CA LYS A 315 3.93 -26.96 19.13
C LYS A 315 5.43 -26.97 19.45
N GLU A 316 6.08 -25.81 19.43
CA GLU A 316 7.46 -25.66 19.91
C GLU A 316 7.56 -25.78 21.44
N GLU A 317 6.54 -25.37 22.18
CA GLU A 317 6.49 -25.51 23.65
C GLU A 317 6.07 -26.91 24.12
N SER A 318 5.25 -27.65 23.37
CA SER A 318 4.80 -28.99 23.75
C SER A 318 5.79 -30.09 23.33
N LYS A 319 6.45 -30.74 24.29
CA LYS A 319 7.36 -31.89 24.03
C LYS A 319 6.66 -33.23 23.76
N ASP A 320 5.33 -33.31 23.92
CA ASP A 320 4.58 -34.56 23.78
C ASP A 320 3.61 -34.56 22.59
N ALA A 321 3.91 -35.41 21.61
CA ALA A 321 3.15 -35.57 20.36
C ALA A 321 1.67 -35.97 20.55
N SER A 322 1.30 -36.50 21.72
CA SER A 322 -0.07 -36.93 22.03
C SER A 322 -1.01 -35.75 22.33
N GLN A 323 -0.50 -34.65 22.90
CA GLN A 323 -1.32 -33.45 23.19
C GLN A 323 -1.64 -32.68 21.91
N ALA A 324 -0.71 -32.62 20.95
CA ALA A 324 -0.94 -32.00 19.64
C ALA A 324 -2.01 -32.74 18.80
N ALA A 325 -2.07 -34.07 18.90
CA ALA A 325 -3.08 -34.88 18.20
C ALA A 325 -4.50 -34.67 18.75
N GLY A 326 -4.65 -34.55 20.08
CA GLY A 326 -5.95 -34.28 20.71
C GLY A 326 -6.52 -32.88 20.41
N LEU A 327 -5.66 -31.92 20.07
CA LEU A 327 -6.08 -30.58 19.64
C LEU A 327 -6.57 -30.57 18.17
N LEU A 328 -5.93 -31.35 17.29
CA LEU A 328 -6.36 -31.54 15.90
C LEU A 328 -7.75 -32.20 15.80
N GLU A 329 -8.06 -33.13 16.69
CA GLU A 329 -9.36 -33.80 16.73
C GLU A 329 -10.48 -32.87 17.24
N LYS A 330 -10.17 -31.94 18.16
CA LYS A 330 -11.14 -30.94 18.62
C LYS A 330 -11.48 -29.89 17.56
N LEU A 331 -10.48 -29.44 16.80
CA LEU A 331 -10.68 -28.45 15.71
C LEU A 331 -11.43 -29.05 14.52
N THR A 332 -11.21 -30.31 14.18
CA THR A 332 -11.96 -31.01 13.10
C THR A 332 -13.40 -31.35 13.49
N VAL A 333 -13.73 -31.37 14.79
CA VAL A 333 -15.10 -31.52 15.28
C VAL A 333 -15.86 -30.18 15.22
N GLU A 334 -15.23 -29.04 15.57
CA GLU A 334 -15.82 -27.71 15.36
C GLU A 334 -16.06 -27.41 13.87
N GLU A 335 -15.17 -27.89 12.97
CA GLU A 335 -15.32 -27.77 11.51
C GLU A 335 -16.54 -28.54 10.95
N LYS A 336 -17.09 -29.51 11.69
CA LYS A 336 -18.30 -30.28 11.29
C LYS A 336 -19.60 -29.73 11.87
N GLU A 337 -19.57 -28.89 12.91
CA GLU A 337 -20.79 -28.30 13.49
C GLU A 337 -21.23 -27.00 12.79
N GLU A 338 -20.35 -26.32 12.05
CA GLU A 338 -20.75 -25.20 11.18
C GLU A 338 -21.28 -25.70 9.82
N LYS A 339 -22.58 -26.01 9.78
CA LYS A 339 -23.31 -26.34 8.54
C LYS A 339 -23.22 -25.21 7.49
N PRO A 340 -23.25 -25.55 6.18
CA PRO A 340 -23.16 -24.58 5.10
C PRO A 340 -24.47 -23.80 4.94
N VAL A 341 -24.43 -22.49 5.17
CA VAL A 341 -25.53 -21.53 4.95
C VAL A 341 -25.84 -21.34 3.44
N GLU A 342 -25.01 -21.86 2.53
CA GLU A 342 -25.15 -21.68 1.08
C GLU A 342 -26.27 -22.48 0.39
N LYS A 343 -26.88 -23.48 1.04
CA LYS A 343 -27.95 -24.29 0.39
C LYS A 343 -29.39 -23.87 0.66
N VAL A 344 -29.64 -22.92 1.57
CA VAL A 344 -31.01 -22.45 1.86
C VAL A 344 -31.39 -21.26 0.96
N ALA A 345 -30.43 -20.40 0.62
CA ALA A 345 -30.67 -19.24 -0.23
C ALA A 345 -31.01 -19.59 -1.69
N SER A 346 -30.49 -20.71 -2.23
CA SER A 346 -30.79 -21.12 -3.61
C SER A 346 -32.20 -21.71 -3.76
N ALA A 347 -32.71 -22.38 -2.72
CA ALA A 347 -34.05 -22.99 -2.75
C ALA A 347 -35.18 -21.96 -2.54
N GLU A 348 -34.94 -20.90 -1.77
CA GLU A 348 -35.91 -19.79 -1.63
C GLU A 348 -35.92 -18.87 -2.85
N ALA A 349 -34.78 -18.70 -3.54
CA ALA A 349 -34.71 -17.92 -4.78
C ALA A 349 -35.44 -18.61 -5.95
N GLU A 350 -35.37 -19.94 -6.09
CA GLU A 350 -36.10 -20.66 -7.14
C GLU A 350 -37.62 -20.65 -6.92
N LYS A 351 -38.09 -20.72 -5.67
CA LYS A 351 -39.52 -20.61 -5.33
C LYS A 351 -40.11 -19.22 -5.62
N ALA A 352 -39.33 -18.16 -5.40
CA ALA A 352 -39.77 -16.78 -5.66
C ALA A 352 -39.85 -16.44 -7.17
N VAL A 353 -39.09 -17.14 -8.02
CA VAL A 353 -39.15 -16.99 -9.49
C VAL A 353 -40.36 -17.73 -10.07
N GLU A 354 -40.77 -18.85 -9.47
CA GLU A 354 -41.91 -19.65 -9.93
C GLU A 354 -43.27 -19.02 -9.53
N GLU A 355 -43.35 -18.36 -8.36
CA GLU A 355 -44.54 -17.58 -7.94
C GLU A 355 -44.76 -16.28 -8.74
N LYS A 356 -43.70 -15.71 -9.35
CA LYS A 356 -43.85 -14.54 -10.24
C LYS A 356 -44.37 -14.93 -11.62
N LYS A 357 -43.99 -16.09 -12.16
CA LYS A 357 -44.48 -16.58 -13.47
C LYS A 357 -45.96 -16.98 -13.46
N THR A 358 -46.51 -17.36 -12.32
CA THR A 358 -47.93 -17.75 -12.18
C THR A 358 -48.89 -16.56 -12.00
N LYS A 359 -48.39 -15.34 -11.75
CA LYS A 359 -49.22 -14.12 -11.62
C LYS A 359 -49.35 -13.28 -12.90
N GLU A 360 -48.56 -13.54 -13.94
CA GLU A 360 -48.65 -12.83 -15.23
C GLU A 360 -49.50 -13.54 -16.30
N SER A 361 -50.07 -14.72 -16.01
CA SER A 361 -50.98 -15.43 -16.91
C SER A 361 -52.42 -15.46 -16.38
N VAL A 362 -53.12 -14.33 -16.44
CA VAL A 362 -54.58 -14.29 -16.39
C VAL A 362 -55.07 -13.53 -17.63
N PRO A 363 -55.82 -14.15 -18.55
CA PRO A 363 -56.40 -13.45 -19.69
C PRO A 363 -57.63 -12.66 -19.26
N SER A 364 -57.73 -11.41 -19.73
CA SER A 364 -58.95 -10.61 -19.68
C SER A 364 -60.07 -11.32 -20.46
N ALA A 365 -61.19 -11.53 -19.80
CA ALA A 365 -62.47 -11.86 -20.44
C ALA A 365 -63.07 -10.63 -21.14
#